data_AF-A0A6A5FRR3-F1
#
_entry.id   AF-A0A6A5FRR3-F1
#
_cell.length_a   1.000
_cell.length_b   1.000
_cell.length_c   1.000
_cell.angle_alpha   90.00
_cell.angle_beta   90.00
_cell.angle_gamma   90.00
#
_symmetry.space_group_name_H-M   'P 1'
#
loop_
_entity.id
_entity.type
_entity.pdbx_description
1 polymer ?
#
loop_
_entity_poly.entity_id
_entity_poly.type
_entity_poly.pdbx_seq_one_letter_code
_entity_poly.pdbx_strand_id
1 'polypeptide(L)'
;MAFFSHQICRGFSSSAVRNVVIKHVTIIGGGQMGAGIAQVAASTGHTVTLVDTNEDILKKAVKGIEGNLKRVVKKKFADKPEAGEEFIQKALQNVSTSTDAGSVVQGSDLVLEAIVENLKIKQDLFGGIDKLAPAHTIFASNTSSLPITDIASSTNRLDRFGGLHFFNPVPVMKLVEVIATSATSQETFDSLLNFSKKLGKTSVSCKDTPGFIVNRLLLPYIMEVIRMYERGDGSKEDIDIAMKLGCGYPMGPFELADYVGLDTVKFIMDGWSAANPDNPVFAQSELLTKLVAEGKLGKKTGEGFYKYK
;
A
#
# COMPACT_ATOMS: atom_id res chain seq x y z
N MET A 1 -25.27 26.17 35.36
CA MET A 1 -25.39 26.77 34.00
C MET A 1 -24.16 26.33 33.24
N ALA A 2 -24.16 25.61 32.11
CA ALA A 2 -25.16 25.20 31.12
C ALA A 2 -25.00 23.67 30.86
N PHE A 3 -26.04 22.82 30.88
CA PHE A 3 -27.07 22.53 29.86
C PHE A 3 -26.54 22.02 28.49
N PHE A 4 -26.51 20.67 28.37
CA PHE A 4 -26.72 19.76 27.21
C PHE A 4 -25.89 19.96 25.92
N SER A 5 -25.37 18.91 25.27
CA SER A 5 -26.08 17.69 24.88
C SER A 5 -25.24 16.41 24.98
N HIS A 6 -25.73 15.45 25.75
CA HIS A 6 -25.59 14.03 25.44
C HIS A 6 -26.00 13.80 23.97
N GLN A 7 -25.09 13.26 23.15
CA GLN A 7 -25.55 12.35 22.11
C GLN A 7 -26.01 11.08 22.82
N ILE A 8 -27.31 11.03 23.04
CA ILE A 8 -28.05 9.83 23.37
C ILE A 8 -27.77 8.85 22.23
N CYS A 9 -26.94 7.84 22.47
CA CYS A 9 -26.96 6.62 21.66
C CYS A 9 -28.32 5.94 21.89
N ARG A 10 -29.33 6.37 21.12
CA ARG A 10 -30.43 5.48 20.74
C ARG A 10 -29.80 4.44 19.82
N GLY A 11 -29.92 3.13 20.01
CA GLY A 11 -30.64 2.33 20.99
C GLY A 11 -30.32 0.87 20.69
N PHE A 12 -31.15 -0.04 21.17
CA PHE A 12 -31.27 -1.42 20.72
C PHE A 12 -31.51 -1.52 19.20
N SER A 13 -30.50 -1.21 18.38
CA SER A 13 -30.52 -1.50 16.96
C SER A 13 -30.20 -2.97 16.79
N SER A 14 -31.23 -3.78 16.52
CA SER A 14 -31.08 -5.13 15.99
C SER A 14 -30.61 -5.13 14.53
N SER A 15 -30.38 -3.96 13.94
CA SER A 15 -29.73 -3.83 12.64
C SER A 15 -28.24 -4.09 12.84
N ALA A 16 -27.83 -5.35 12.71
CA ALA A 16 -26.44 -5.64 12.41
C ALA A 16 -26.00 -4.71 11.27
N VAL A 17 -24.98 -3.89 11.50
CA VAL A 17 -24.33 -3.14 10.42
C VAL A 17 -23.97 -4.18 9.37
N ARG A 18 -24.65 -4.15 8.22
CA ARG A 18 -24.46 -5.14 7.16
C ARG A 18 -23.17 -4.80 6.45
N ASN A 19 -22.04 -5.16 7.03
CA ASN A 19 -20.76 -4.99 6.37
C ASN A 19 -20.72 -5.88 5.13
N VAL A 20 -20.33 -5.33 3.98
CA VAL A 20 -20.05 -6.12 2.77
C VAL A 20 -18.95 -7.12 3.11
N VAL A 21 -19.27 -8.41 3.05
CA VAL A 21 -18.29 -9.48 3.27
C VAL A 21 -17.46 -9.63 2.00
N ILE A 22 -16.24 -9.11 2.03
CA ILE A 22 -15.30 -9.25 0.90
C ILE A 22 -14.86 -10.70 0.78
N LYS A 23 -15.19 -11.34 -0.35
CA LYS A 23 -14.76 -12.69 -0.74
C LYS A 23 -14.03 -12.69 -2.09
N HIS A 24 -14.54 -11.91 -3.04
CA HIS A 24 -13.97 -11.76 -4.37
C HIS A 24 -13.21 -10.42 -4.48
N VAL A 25 -11.90 -10.51 -4.72
CA VAL A 25 -11.01 -9.35 -4.78
C VAL A 25 -10.40 -9.25 -6.18
N THR A 26 -10.66 -8.15 -6.88
CA THR A 26 -9.93 -7.81 -8.09
C THR A 26 -8.76 -6.91 -7.72
N ILE A 27 -7.55 -7.28 -8.11
CA ILE A 27 -6.34 -6.49 -7.86
C ILE A 27 -5.81 -6.01 -9.20
N ILE A 28 -5.69 -4.70 -9.38
CA ILE A 28 -5.28 -4.11 -10.66
C ILE A 28 -3.84 -3.62 -10.53
N GLY A 29 -2.94 -4.23 -11.30
CA GLY A 29 -1.49 -4.03 -11.28
C GLY A 29 -0.76 -5.32 -10.87
N GLY A 30 -0.08 -5.98 -11.82
CA GLY A 30 0.72 -7.19 -11.63
C GLY A 30 2.14 -6.95 -11.13
N GLY A 31 2.44 -5.72 -10.70
CA GLY A 31 3.73 -5.35 -10.11
C GLY A 31 3.98 -6.00 -8.74
N GLN A 32 5.08 -5.62 -8.08
CA GLN A 32 5.49 -6.20 -6.80
C GLN A 32 4.40 -6.08 -5.71
N MET A 33 3.75 -4.92 -5.63
CA MET A 33 2.69 -4.67 -4.65
C MET A 33 1.45 -5.51 -4.93
N GLY A 34 0.87 -5.40 -6.13
CA GLY A 34 -0.36 -6.15 -6.45
C GLY A 34 -0.17 -7.67 -6.42
N ALA A 35 0.96 -8.20 -6.89
CA ALA A 35 1.27 -9.62 -6.76
C ALA A 35 1.40 -10.05 -5.28
N GLY A 36 2.03 -9.21 -4.44
CA GLY A 36 2.15 -9.46 -3.01
C GLY A 36 0.80 -9.42 -2.28
N ILE A 37 -0.09 -8.50 -2.66
CA ILE A 37 -1.45 -8.42 -2.11
C ILE A 37 -2.27 -9.62 -2.55
N ALA A 38 -2.19 -9.99 -3.84
CA ALA A 38 -2.85 -11.16 -4.40
C ALA A 38 -2.46 -12.44 -3.67
N GLN A 39 -1.15 -12.63 -3.43
CA GLN A 39 -0.64 -13.74 -2.65
C GLN A 39 -1.30 -13.83 -1.26
N VAL A 40 -1.38 -12.73 -0.52
CA VAL A 40 -1.91 -12.74 0.85
C VAL A 40 -3.42 -12.95 0.87
N ALA A 41 -4.15 -12.30 -0.04
CA ALA A 41 -5.60 -12.48 -0.17
C ALA A 41 -5.94 -13.94 -0.53
N ALA A 42 -5.27 -14.51 -1.52
CA ALA A 42 -5.50 -15.89 -1.94
C ALA A 42 -5.12 -16.93 -0.87
N SER A 43 -4.03 -16.68 -0.15
CA SER A 43 -3.57 -17.53 0.97
C SER A 43 -4.52 -17.54 2.17
N THR A 44 -5.43 -16.55 2.26
CA THR A 44 -6.41 -16.41 3.34
C THR A 44 -7.82 -16.77 2.89
N GLY A 45 -7.95 -17.44 1.74
CA GLY A 45 -9.21 -18.00 1.25
C GLY A 45 -10.08 -17.04 0.45
N HIS A 46 -9.57 -15.87 0.07
CA HIS A 46 -10.28 -14.98 -0.86
C HIS A 46 -10.03 -15.43 -2.30
N THR A 47 -11.05 -15.35 -3.15
CA THR A 47 -10.88 -15.52 -4.60
C THR A 47 -10.33 -14.22 -5.17
N VAL A 48 -9.23 -14.31 -5.90
CA VAL A 48 -8.49 -13.16 -6.40
C VAL A 48 -8.41 -13.20 -7.92
N THR A 49 -8.76 -12.09 -8.56
CA THR A 49 -8.45 -11.86 -9.98
C THR A 49 -7.37 -10.80 -10.08
N LEU A 50 -6.17 -11.19 -10.52
CA LEU A 50 -5.07 -10.26 -10.77
C LEU A 50 -5.18 -9.72 -12.20
N VAL A 51 -5.21 -8.40 -12.33
CA VAL A 51 -5.38 -7.71 -13.61
C VAL A 51 -4.14 -6.91 -13.95
N ASP A 52 -3.66 -7.02 -15.18
CA ASP A 52 -2.63 -6.16 -15.74
C ASP A 52 -2.81 -6.08 -17.26
N THR A 53 -2.37 -4.99 -17.88
CA THR A 53 -2.46 -4.81 -19.34
C THR A 53 -1.62 -5.79 -20.16
N ASN A 54 -0.66 -6.49 -19.53
CA ASN A 54 0.27 -7.37 -20.20
C ASN A 54 0.27 -8.79 -19.60
N GLU A 55 -0.02 -9.79 -20.44
CA GLU A 55 -0.03 -11.20 -20.02
C GLU A 55 1.31 -11.70 -19.46
N ASP A 56 2.44 -11.22 -19.98
CA ASP A 56 3.76 -11.64 -19.50
C ASP A 56 4.04 -11.10 -18.09
N ILE A 57 3.52 -9.91 -17.77
CA ILE A 57 3.54 -9.39 -16.40
C ILE A 57 2.71 -10.29 -15.48
N LEU A 58 1.51 -10.71 -15.91
CA LEU A 58 0.65 -11.62 -15.15
C LEU A 58 1.31 -12.99 -14.92
N LYS A 59 1.88 -13.60 -15.97
CA LYS A 59 2.63 -14.87 -15.87
C LYS A 59 3.81 -14.74 -14.89
N LYS A 60 4.56 -13.63 -14.96
CA LYS A 60 5.66 -13.34 -14.04
C LYS A 60 5.15 -13.14 -12.61
N ALA A 61 4.04 -12.46 -12.42
CA ALA A 61 3.42 -12.23 -11.11
C ALA A 61 3.00 -13.56 -10.48
N VAL A 62 2.25 -14.41 -11.19
CA VAL A 62 1.82 -15.73 -10.71
C VAL A 62 3.03 -16.62 -10.35
N LYS A 63 4.06 -16.65 -11.21
CA LYS A 63 5.31 -17.37 -10.91
C LYS A 63 6.02 -16.81 -9.66
N GLY A 64 5.99 -15.49 -9.48
CA GLY A 64 6.53 -14.81 -8.30
C GLY A 64 5.78 -15.17 -7.02
N ILE A 65 4.44 -15.22 -7.10
CA ILE A 65 3.55 -15.65 -6.02
C ILE A 65 3.90 -17.09 -5.61
N GLU A 66 3.96 -18.02 -6.57
CA GLU A 66 4.33 -19.42 -6.32
C GLU A 66 5.71 -19.53 -5.65
N GLY A 67 6.71 -18.81 -6.19
CA GLY A 67 8.07 -18.80 -5.63
C GLY A 67 8.12 -18.28 -4.19
N ASN A 68 7.34 -17.25 -3.87
CA ASN A 68 7.25 -16.71 -2.53
C ASN A 68 6.48 -17.65 -1.58
N LEU A 69 5.40 -18.27 -2.03
CA LEU A 69 4.67 -19.27 -1.25
C LEU A 69 5.59 -20.46 -0.89
N LYS A 70 6.39 -20.95 -1.85
CA LYS A 70 7.44 -21.97 -1.60
C LYS A 70 8.40 -21.57 -0.48
N ARG A 71 8.81 -20.29 -0.40
CA ARG A 71 9.66 -19.79 0.69
C ARG A 71 8.92 -19.72 2.03
N VAL A 72 7.64 -19.33 2.02
CA VAL A 72 6.80 -19.28 3.23
C VAL A 72 6.61 -20.68 3.80
N VAL A 73 6.28 -21.68 2.97
CA VAL A 73 6.02 -23.03 3.46
C VAL A 73 7.26 -23.73 3.98
N LYS A 74 8.44 -23.47 3.39
CA LYS A 74 9.73 -23.96 3.92
C LYS A 74 9.97 -23.52 5.37
N LYS A 75 9.46 -22.36 5.77
CA LYS A 75 9.58 -21.85 7.15
C LYS A 75 8.43 -22.31 8.05
N LYS A 76 7.18 -22.27 7.56
CA LYS A 76 5.98 -22.53 8.37
C LYS A 76 5.59 -24.00 8.48
N PHE A 77 5.94 -24.81 7.49
CA PHE A 77 5.56 -26.21 7.36
C PHE A 77 6.80 -27.11 7.26
N ALA A 78 7.90 -26.74 7.90
CA ALA A 78 9.17 -27.48 7.86
C ALA A 78 8.97 -28.95 8.30
N ASP A 79 8.12 -29.18 9.29
CA ASP A 79 7.84 -30.52 9.84
C ASP A 79 6.70 -31.25 9.11
N LYS A 80 6.02 -30.61 8.13
CA LYS A 80 4.85 -31.15 7.42
C LYS A 80 4.85 -30.73 5.93
N PRO A 81 5.74 -31.29 5.10
CA PRO A 81 5.87 -30.90 3.68
C PRO A 81 4.58 -31.02 2.88
N GLU A 82 3.82 -32.12 3.07
CA GLU A 82 2.55 -32.38 2.34
C GLU A 82 1.50 -31.28 2.59
N ALA A 83 1.37 -30.83 3.85
CA ALA A 83 0.47 -29.73 4.20
C ALA A 83 0.93 -28.39 3.58
N GLY A 84 2.24 -28.22 3.41
CA GLY A 84 2.82 -27.07 2.71
C GLY A 84 2.48 -27.07 1.21
N GLU A 85 2.53 -28.22 0.54
CA GLU A 85 2.16 -28.36 -0.87
C GLU A 85 0.67 -28.11 -1.08
N GLU A 86 -0.19 -28.67 -0.24
CA GLU A 86 -1.63 -28.43 -0.27
C GLU A 86 -1.96 -26.94 -0.07
N PHE A 87 -1.25 -26.26 0.83
CA PHE A 87 -1.40 -24.82 1.04
C PHE A 87 -1.04 -24.01 -0.20
N ILE A 88 0.05 -24.35 -0.90
CA ILE A 88 0.43 -23.69 -2.15
C ILE A 88 -0.65 -23.91 -3.22
N GLN A 89 -1.11 -25.14 -3.41
CA GLN A 89 -2.13 -25.46 -4.41
C GLN A 89 -3.42 -24.71 -4.16
N LYS A 90 -3.92 -24.69 -2.91
CA LYS A 90 -5.12 -23.94 -2.54
C LYS A 90 -4.97 -22.44 -2.79
N ALA A 91 -3.82 -21.85 -2.41
CA ALA A 91 -3.57 -20.44 -2.66
C ALA A 91 -3.54 -20.12 -4.16
N LEU A 92 -2.92 -20.97 -4.99
CA LEU A 92 -2.86 -20.74 -6.43
C LEU A 92 -4.21 -20.97 -7.13
N GLN A 93 -5.02 -21.94 -6.69
CA GLN A 93 -6.38 -22.16 -7.20
C GLN A 93 -7.29 -20.94 -6.98
N ASN A 94 -7.01 -20.16 -5.95
CA ASN A 94 -7.73 -18.92 -5.65
C ASN A 94 -7.28 -17.74 -6.51
N VAL A 95 -6.22 -17.86 -7.32
CA VAL A 95 -5.71 -16.77 -8.18
C VAL A 95 -6.06 -17.04 -9.64
N SER A 96 -6.87 -16.17 -10.22
CA SER A 96 -7.06 -16.06 -11.66
C SER A 96 -6.39 -14.78 -12.18
N THR A 97 -6.23 -14.68 -13.50
CA THR A 97 -5.64 -13.51 -14.16
C THR A 97 -6.52 -13.03 -15.30
N SER A 98 -6.56 -11.71 -15.54
CA SER A 98 -7.23 -11.10 -16.69
C SER A 98 -6.41 -9.92 -17.22
N THR A 99 -6.52 -9.63 -18.51
CA THR A 99 -5.96 -8.40 -19.09
C THR A 99 -6.96 -7.26 -19.19
N ASP A 100 -8.23 -7.53 -18.87
CA ASP A 100 -9.31 -6.57 -18.91
C ASP A 100 -9.96 -6.45 -17.54
N ALA A 101 -9.86 -5.25 -16.95
CA ALA A 101 -10.51 -4.94 -15.69
C ALA A 101 -12.05 -4.90 -15.84
N GLY A 102 -12.56 -4.41 -16.97
CA GLY A 102 -13.99 -4.19 -17.17
C GLY A 102 -14.80 -5.48 -17.13
N SER A 103 -14.27 -6.56 -17.70
CA SER A 103 -14.91 -7.89 -17.69
C SER A 103 -14.95 -8.54 -16.30
N VAL A 104 -14.06 -8.19 -15.38
CA VAL A 104 -13.93 -8.90 -14.08
C VAL A 104 -14.55 -8.16 -12.91
N VAL A 105 -14.70 -6.83 -12.99
CA VAL A 105 -15.26 -6.04 -11.88
C VAL A 105 -16.72 -6.39 -11.55
N GLN A 106 -17.46 -7.00 -12.48
CA GLN A 106 -18.85 -7.43 -12.27
C GLN A 106 -19.02 -8.47 -11.16
N GLY A 107 -18.00 -9.27 -10.88
CA GLY A 107 -18.00 -10.29 -9.82
C GLY A 107 -17.25 -9.89 -8.55
N SER A 108 -16.84 -8.62 -8.42
CA SER A 108 -15.92 -8.19 -7.35
C SER A 108 -16.65 -7.59 -6.16
N ASP A 109 -16.26 -7.98 -4.95
CA ASP A 109 -16.67 -7.29 -3.71
C ASP A 109 -15.73 -6.13 -3.40
N LEU A 110 -14.45 -6.29 -3.72
CA LEU A 110 -13.39 -5.28 -3.58
C LEU A 110 -12.58 -5.19 -4.88
N VAL A 111 -12.39 -3.98 -5.39
CA VAL A 111 -11.36 -3.67 -6.38
C VAL A 111 -10.24 -2.89 -5.70
N LEU A 112 -9.02 -3.41 -5.76
CA LEU A 112 -7.84 -2.81 -5.17
C LEU A 112 -6.81 -2.46 -6.24
N GLU A 113 -6.54 -1.17 -6.39
CA GLU A 113 -5.64 -0.63 -7.39
C GLU A 113 -4.21 -0.50 -6.85
N ALA A 114 -3.23 -1.03 -7.59
CA ALA A 114 -1.79 -1.00 -7.30
C ALA A 114 -0.94 -0.84 -8.59
N ILE A 115 -1.36 0.09 -9.46
CA ILE A 115 -0.71 0.50 -10.70
C ILE A 115 0.24 1.69 -10.45
N VAL A 116 0.80 2.22 -11.55
CA VAL A 116 1.70 3.37 -11.54
C VAL A 116 1.13 4.55 -10.74
N GLU A 117 2.02 5.29 -10.06
CA GLU A 117 1.66 6.41 -9.19
C GLU A 117 1.38 7.68 -10.00
N ASN A 118 0.30 7.66 -10.79
CA ASN A 118 -0.16 8.78 -11.60
C ASN A 118 -1.66 9.01 -11.41
N LEU A 119 -2.03 10.21 -10.98
CA LEU A 119 -3.43 10.55 -10.65
C LEU A 119 -4.37 10.34 -11.83
N LYS A 120 -4.00 10.82 -13.03
CA LYS A 120 -4.86 10.74 -14.21
C LYS A 120 -5.11 9.30 -14.62
N ILE A 121 -4.08 8.46 -14.64
CA ILE A 121 -4.21 7.02 -14.96
C ILE A 121 -5.12 6.31 -13.96
N LYS A 122 -4.99 6.60 -12.67
CA LYS A 122 -5.86 6.02 -11.62
C LYS A 122 -7.30 6.52 -11.75
N GLN A 123 -7.51 7.81 -11.99
CA GLN A 123 -8.82 8.39 -12.22
C GLN A 123 -9.51 7.78 -13.45
N ASP A 124 -8.80 7.62 -14.56
CA ASP A 124 -9.31 7.03 -15.79
C ASP A 124 -9.70 5.56 -15.59
N LEU A 125 -8.85 4.80 -14.88
CA LEU A 125 -9.16 3.43 -14.49
C LEU A 125 -10.46 3.37 -13.69
N PHE A 126 -10.52 4.08 -12.56
CA PHE A 126 -11.66 4.03 -11.64
C PHE A 126 -12.94 4.55 -12.28
N GLY A 127 -12.88 5.64 -13.04
CA GLY A 127 -14.04 6.18 -13.76
C GLY A 127 -14.54 5.25 -14.88
N GLY A 128 -13.66 4.46 -15.48
CA GLY A 128 -14.01 3.42 -16.44
C GLY A 128 -14.75 2.26 -15.77
N ILE A 129 -14.19 1.70 -14.68
CA ILE A 129 -14.77 0.52 -14.01
C ILE A 129 -15.98 0.85 -13.13
N ASP A 130 -16.16 2.10 -12.68
CA ASP A 130 -17.29 2.53 -11.87
C ASP A 130 -18.64 2.25 -12.53
N LYS A 131 -18.70 2.35 -13.86
CA LYS A 131 -19.91 2.09 -14.67
C LYS A 131 -20.27 0.61 -14.77
N LEU A 132 -19.31 -0.28 -14.51
CA LEU A 132 -19.42 -1.72 -14.71
C LEU A 132 -19.49 -2.49 -13.39
N ALA A 133 -18.87 -1.96 -12.34
CA ALA A 133 -18.82 -2.60 -11.04
C ALA A 133 -20.20 -2.54 -10.35
N PRO A 134 -20.65 -3.63 -9.70
CA PRO A 134 -21.88 -3.69 -8.93
C PRO A 134 -22.00 -2.57 -7.89
N ALA A 135 -23.23 -2.28 -7.49
CA ALA A 135 -23.52 -1.25 -6.50
C ALA A 135 -22.85 -1.51 -5.14
N HIS A 136 -22.61 -2.78 -4.77
CA HIS A 136 -21.98 -3.13 -3.50
C HIS A 136 -20.45 -3.09 -3.52
N THR A 137 -19.83 -3.05 -4.70
CA THR A 137 -18.37 -3.17 -4.83
C THR A 137 -17.66 -1.97 -4.25
N ILE A 138 -16.73 -2.24 -3.33
CA ILE A 138 -15.82 -1.26 -2.73
C ILE A 138 -14.63 -1.05 -3.65
N PHE A 139 -14.23 0.20 -3.85
CA PHE A 139 -12.99 0.57 -4.50
C PHE A 139 -11.96 1.01 -3.46
N ALA A 140 -10.73 0.56 -3.63
CA ALA A 140 -9.61 0.99 -2.82
C ALA A 140 -8.36 1.23 -3.66
N SER A 141 -7.57 2.23 -3.30
CA SER A 141 -6.23 2.43 -3.87
C SER A 141 -5.15 2.10 -2.84
N ASN A 142 -4.09 1.43 -3.31
CA ASN A 142 -2.84 1.20 -2.58
C ASN A 142 -1.83 2.35 -2.80
N THR A 143 -2.23 3.48 -3.39
CA THR A 143 -1.36 4.66 -3.55
C THR A 143 -0.62 5.00 -2.25
N SER A 144 0.62 5.47 -2.37
CA SER A 144 1.46 5.82 -1.21
C SER A 144 1.56 7.32 -0.97
N SER A 145 1.13 8.14 -1.93
CA SER A 145 1.38 9.58 -1.95
C SER A 145 0.22 10.44 -2.45
N LEU A 146 -0.67 9.89 -3.29
CA LEU A 146 -1.79 10.65 -3.84
C LEU A 146 -2.97 10.66 -2.85
N PRO A 147 -3.68 11.80 -2.68
CA PRO A 147 -4.90 11.83 -1.90
C PRO A 147 -5.96 10.89 -2.48
N ILE A 148 -6.60 10.12 -1.60
CA ILE A 148 -7.66 9.18 -1.98
C ILE A 148 -8.86 9.94 -2.54
N THR A 149 -9.16 11.12 -2.01
CA THR A 149 -10.24 12.01 -2.46
C THR A 149 -10.05 12.40 -3.92
N ASP A 150 -8.82 12.72 -4.34
CA ASP A 150 -8.52 13.10 -5.72
C ASP A 150 -8.67 11.90 -6.66
N ILE A 151 -8.31 10.69 -6.23
CA ILE A 151 -8.51 9.49 -7.04
C ILE A 151 -10.01 9.16 -7.15
N ALA A 152 -10.74 9.24 -6.03
CA ALA A 152 -12.15 8.90 -5.96
C ALA A 152 -13.04 9.85 -6.78
N SER A 153 -12.59 11.08 -7.04
CA SER A 153 -13.36 12.14 -7.71
C SER A 153 -13.82 11.79 -9.14
N SER A 154 -13.28 10.73 -9.75
CA SER A 154 -13.72 10.23 -11.05
C SER A 154 -14.86 9.21 -10.98
N THR A 155 -15.38 8.92 -9.79
CA THR A 155 -16.40 7.90 -9.54
C THR A 155 -17.67 8.48 -8.90
N ASN A 156 -18.78 7.75 -9.02
CA ASN A 156 -20.05 8.07 -8.36
C ASN A 156 -20.27 7.31 -7.05
N ARG A 157 -19.25 6.57 -6.57
CA ARG A 157 -19.32 5.69 -5.38
C ARG A 157 -18.39 6.15 -4.26
N LEU A 158 -18.31 7.46 -4.03
CA LEU A 158 -17.41 8.04 -3.02
C LEU A 158 -17.58 7.43 -1.63
N ASP A 159 -18.81 7.01 -1.30
CA ASP A 159 -19.14 6.33 -0.04
C ASP A 159 -18.59 4.90 0.07
N ARG A 160 -18.27 4.28 -1.06
CA ARG A 160 -17.62 2.96 -1.22
C ARG A 160 -16.21 3.06 -1.78
N PHE A 161 -15.55 4.20 -1.58
CA PHE A 161 -14.16 4.41 -1.98
C PHE A 161 -13.29 4.68 -0.74
N GLY A 162 -12.15 4.01 -0.63
CA GLY A 162 -11.17 4.26 0.43
C GLY A 162 -9.72 4.07 -0.03
N GLY A 163 -8.79 4.24 0.89
CA GLY A 163 -7.41 3.80 0.70
C GLY A 163 -7.16 2.51 1.48
N LEU A 164 -6.34 1.63 0.91
CA LEU A 164 -5.90 0.41 1.55
C LEU A 164 -4.42 0.22 1.25
N HIS A 165 -3.59 0.89 2.04
CA HIS A 165 -2.16 1.03 1.78
C HIS A 165 -1.36 -0.06 2.51
N PHE A 166 -0.74 -0.94 1.71
CA PHE A 166 0.11 -2.03 2.14
C PHE A 166 1.60 -1.64 2.05
N PHE A 167 2.43 -2.37 2.79
CA PHE A 167 3.87 -2.12 2.85
C PHE A 167 4.66 -3.27 2.22
N ASN A 168 5.68 -2.92 1.43
CA ASN A 168 6.58 -3.90 0.81
C ASN A 168 7.57 -4.48 1.85
N PRO A 169 7.83 -5.80 1.86
CA PRO A 169 7.14 -6.88 1.16
C PRO A 169 5.80 -7.25 1.79
N VAL A 170 4.72 -7.22 0.99
CA VAL A 170 3.34 -7.38 1.49
C VAL A 170 3.08 -8.67 2.28
N PRO A 171 3.63 -9.85 1.90
CA PRO A 171 3.43 -11.07 2.70
C PRO A 171 4.12 -11.05 4.08
N VAL A 172 5.17 -10.24 4.22
CA VAL A 172 5.96 -10.14 5.45
C VAL A 172 5.39 -9.05 6.36
N MET A 173 5.13 -7.88 5.79
CA MET A 173 4.66 -6.71 6.53
C MET A 173 3.26 -6.92 7.09
N LYS A 174 3.13 -6.63 8.39
CA LYS A 174 1.90 -6.84 9.16
C LYS A 174 0.96 -5.65 9.13
N LEU A 175 1.44 -4.47 8.79
CA LEU A 175 0.64 -3.25 8.80
C LEU A 175 -0.17 -3.08 7.51
N VAL A 176 -1.37 -2.53 7.65
CA VAL A 176 -2.15 -1.88 6.58
C VAL A 176 -2.68 -0.56 7.11
N GLU A 177 -2.55 0.50 6.34
CA GLU A 177 -3.27 1.75 6.62
C GLU A 177 -4.61 1.70 5.88
N VAL A 178 -5.71 1.89 6.63
CA VAL A 178 -7.06 2.02 6.06
C VAL A 178 -7.42 3.50 6.10
N ILE A 179 -7.60 4.08 4.92
CA ILE A 179 -7.76 5.51 4.74
C ILE A 179 -9.22 5.81 4.39
N ALA A 180 -9.86 6.62 5.22
CA ALA A 180 -11.20 7.14 4.97
C ALA A 180 -11.12 8.60 4.50
N THR A 181 -11.86 8.90 3.45
CA THR A 181 -12.20 10.28 3.07
C THR A 181 -13.38 10.76 3.92
N SER A 182 -13.76 12.03 3.78
CA SER A 182 -15.00 12.54 4.39
C SER A 182 -16.27 11.90 3.81
N ALA A 183 -16.19 11.36 2.59
CA ALA A 183 -17.31 10.72 1.92
C ALA A 183 -17.41 9.22 2.20
N THR A 184 -16.29 8.57 2.55
CA THR A 184 -16.24 7.12 2.81
C THR A 184 -17.20 6.73 3.93
N SER A 185 -18.13 5.82 3.63
CA SER A 185 -19.10 5.34 4.62
C SER A 185 -18.43 4.52 5.73
N GLN A 186 -19.03 4.54 6.93
CA GLN A 186 -18.58 3.70 8.03
C GLN A 186 -18.63 2.21 7.67
N GLU A 187 -19.65 1.78 6.91
CA GLU A 187 -19.77 0.41 6.42
C GLU A 187 -18.57 0.00 5.56
N THR A 188 -18.18 0.85 4.61
CA THR A 188 -17.00 0.61 3.76
C THR A 188 -15.72 0.56 4.58
N PHE A 189 -15.55 1.51 5.50
CA PHE A 189 -14.39 1.55 6.37
C PHE A 189 -14.28 0.27 7.23
N ASP A 190 -15.38 -0.17 7.84
CA ASP A 190 -15.44 -1.40 8.63
C ASP A 190 -15.20 -2.65 7.78
N SER A 191 -15.70 -2.70 6.55
CA SER A 191 -15.41 -3.78 5.60
C SER A 191 -13.92 -3.87 5.27
N LEU A 192 -13.24 -2.74 5.04
CA LEU A 192 -11.80 -2.68 4.76
C LEU A 192 -10.96 -3.06 5.99
N LEU A 193 -11.36 -2.64 7.20
CA LEU A 193 -10.74 -3.09 8.45
C LEU A 193 -10.88 -4.60 8.64
N ASN A 194 -12.08 -5.14 8.43
CA ASN A 194 -12.35 -6.56 8.56
C ASN A 194 -11.59 -7.40 7.52
N PHE A 195 -11.51 -6.91 6.28
CA PHE A 195 -10.69 -7.52 5.25
C PHE A 195 -9.21 -7.57 5.66
N SER A 196 -8.64 -6.44 6.10
CA SER A 196 -7.25 -6.37 6.59
C SER A 196 -6.98 -7.37 7.72
N LYS A 197 -7.93 -7.50 8.67
CA LYS A 197 -7.85 -8.49 9.75
C LYS A 197 -7.87 -9.92 9.22
N LYS A 198 -8.75 -10.25 8.26
CA LYS A 198 -8.79 -11.58 7.61
C LYS A 198 -7.51 -11.91 6.86
N LEU A 199 -6.81 -10.91 6.32
CA LEU A 199 -5.48 -11.07 5.73
C LEU A 199 -4.37 -11.37 6.76
N GLY A 200 -4.69 -11.42 8.05
CA GLY A 200 -3.72 -11.58 9.14
C GLY A 200 -2.85 -10.34 9.34
N LYS A 201 -3.39 -9.17 9.00
CA LYS A 201 -2.72 -7.87 9.12
C LYS A 201 -3.33 -7.05 10.25
N THR A 202 -2.52 -6.19 10.84
CA THR A 202 -2.91 -5.15 11.79
C THR A 202 -3.24 -3.90 11.00
N SER A 203 -4.48 -3.43 11.11
CA SER A 203 -4.91 -2.19 10.47
C SER A 203 -4.78 -0.99 11.41
N VAL A 204 -4.44 0.15 10.84
CA VAL A 204 -4.53 1.46 11.49
C VAL A 204 -5.44 2.37 10.67
N SER A 205 -6.17 3.26 11.35
CA SER A 205 -7.06 4.24 10.71
C SER A 205 -6.29 5.52 10.40
N CYS A 206 -6.38 5.99 9.16
CA CYS A 206 -5.78 7.24 8.73
C CYS A 206 -6.84 8.15 8.09
N LYS A 207 -6.69 9.45 8.30
CA LYS A 207 -7.34 10.43 7.42
C LYS A 207 -6.63 10.48 6.09
N ASP A 208 -7.35 10.92 5.06
CA ASP A 208 -6.80 11.21 3.75
C ASP A 208 -5.91 12.47 3.80
N THR A 209 -4.67 12.28 4.21
CA THR A 209 -3.62 13.31 4.24
C THR A 209 -2.39 12.79 3.51
N PRO A 210 -1.59 13.65 2.86
CA PRO A 210 -0.43 13.21 2.09
C PRO A 210 0.48 12.27 2.90
N GLY A 211 0.73 11.06 2.40
CA GLY A 211 1.59 10.07 3.07
C GLY A 211 1.01 9.37 4.31
N PHE A 212 -0.28 9.60 4.62
CA PHE A 212 -1.01 8.93 5.68
C PHE A 212 -0.31 9.03 7.05
N ILE A 213 0.04 7.92 7.71
CA ILE A 213 0.78 7.94 8.98
C ILE A 213 2.24 7.62 8.72
N VAL A 214 2.53 6.43 8.17
CA VAL A 214 3.91 5.92 8.07
C VAL A 214 4.77 6.82 7.20
N ASN A 215 4.37 7.09 5.95
CA ASN A 215 5.19 7.89 5.06
C ASN A 215 5.24 9.35 5.52
N ARG A 216 4.15 9.88 6.10
CA ARG A 216 4.07 11.24 6.61
C ARG A 216 5.04 11.52 7.76
N LEU A 217 5.41 10.49 8.53
CA LEU A 217 6.44 10.54 9.57
C LEU A 217 7.83 10.14 9.02
N LEU A 218 7.89 9.08 8.22
CA LEU A 218 9.14 8.48 7.77
C LEU A 218 9.90 9.35 6.77
N LEU A 219 9.23 9.88 5.74
CA LEU A 219 9.92 10.62 4.69
C LEU A 219 10.48 11.96 5.18
N PRO A 220 9.76 12.76 5.99
CA PRO A 220 10.36 13.94 6.62
C PRO A 220 11.56 13.62 7.52
N TYR A 221 11.51 12.51 8.25
CA TYR A 221 12.64 12.03 9.04
C TYR A 221 13.85 11.69 8.16
N ILE A 222 13.64 10.95 7.06
CA ILE A 222 14.71 10.66 6.09
C ILE A 222 15.29 11.96 5.52
N MET A 223 14.44 12.91 5.16
CA MET A 223 14.89 14.21 4.65
C MET A 223 15.69 15.00 5.68
N GLU A 224 15.32 14.97 6.95
CA GLU A 224 16.10 15.63 8.00
C GLU A 224 17.46 14.96 8.20
N VAL A 225 17.53 13.65 8.12
CA VAL A 225 18.81 12.92 8.15
C VAL A 225 19.72 13.32 6.98
N ILE A 226 19.17 13.45 5.78
CA ILE A 226 19.92 13.91 4.61
C ILE A 226 20.45 15.34 4.83
N ARG A 227 19.61 16.25 5.35
CA ARG A 227 20.02 17.63 5.65
C ARG A 227 21.08 17.71 6.74
N MET A 228 20.99 16.86 7.77
CA MET A 228 22.01 16.76 8.82
C MET A 228 23.37 16.34 8.24
N TYR A 229 23.38 15.41 7.30
CA TYR A 229 24.58 15.02 6.57
C TYR A 229 25.09 16.12 5.63
N GLU A 230 24.21 16.83 4.93
CA GLU A 230 24.59 17.99 4.09
C GLU A 230 25.25 19.11 4.90
N ARG A 231 24.84 19.33 6.16
CA ARG A 231 25.46 20.29 7.08
C ARG A 231 26.82 19.82 7.63
N GLY A 232 27.16 18.55 7.47
CA GLY A 232 28.39 17.96 8.02
C GLY A 232 28.33 17.65 9.51
N ASP A 233 27.14 17.60 10.11
CA ASP A 233 26.95 17.36 11.55
C ASP A 233 27.32 15.90 11.94
N GLY A 234 27.31 14.98 10.99
CA GLY A 234 27.69 13.57 11.19
C GLY A 234 27.88 12.83 9.87
N SER A 235 28.67 11.75 9.90
CA SER A 235 28.83 10.86 8.75
C SER A 235 27.58 10.00 8.53
N LYS A 236 27.37 9.48 7.30
CA LYS A 236 26.22 8.61 7.01
C LYS A 236 26.25 7.36 7.88
N GLU A 237 27.45 6.81 8.04
CA GLU A 237 27.75 5.62 8.81
C GLU A 237 27.44 5.84 10.30
N ASP A 238 27.89 6.97 10.88
CA ASP A 238 27.62 7.28 12.29
C ASP A 238 26.14 7.59 12.54
N ILE A 239 25.47 8.30 11.63
CA ILE A 239 24.03 8.56 11.74
C ILE A 239 23.25 7.23 11.69
N ASP A 240 23.62 6.32 10.78
CA ASP A 240 23.00 5.00 10.69
C ASP A 240 23.23 4.17 11.96
N ILE A 241 24.44 4.17 12.51
CA ILE A 241 24.76 3.47 13.76
C ILE A 241 23.98 4.09 14.93
N ALA A 242 23.95 5.42 15.03
CA ALA A 242 23.25 6.14 16.09
C ALA A 242 21.76 5.83 16.09
N MET A 243 21.11 5.81 14.92
CA MET A 243 19.67 5.51 14.85
C MET A 243 19.35 4.03 15.08
N LYS A 244 20.25 3.12 14.70
CA LYS A 244 20.11 1.69 15.02
C LYS A 244 20.26 1.41 16.51
N LEU A 245 21.34 1.89 17.12
CA LEU A 245 21.67 1.57 18.52
C LEU A 245 20.97 2.47 19.54
N GLY A 246 20.77 3.76 19.20
CA GLY A 246 20.16 4.75 20.08
C GLY A 246 18.63 4.78 20.02
N CYS A 247 18.05 4.58 18.83
CA CYS A 247 16.59 4.60 18.63
C CYS A 247 15.98 3.22 18.35
N GLY A 248 16.81 2.16 18.31
CA GLY A 248 16.35 0.79 18.12
C GLY A 248 15.82 0.49 16.72
N TYR A 249 16.20 1.28 15.71
CA TYR A 249 15.75 1.04 14.34
C TYR A 249 16.41 -0.22 13.76
N PRO A 250 15.68 -1.05 13.01
CA PRO A 250 16.24 -2.26 12.40
C PRO A 250 17.26 -1.95 11.30
N MET A 251 17.19 -0.74 10.73
CA MET A 251 18.00 -0.26 9.62
C MET A 251 18.31 1.21 9.85
N GLY A 252 19.52 1.64 9.51
CA GLY A 252 19.86 3.07 9.57
C GLY A 252 19.08 3.87 8.52
N PRO A 253 18.80 5.16 8.73
CA PRO A 253 18.06 5.98 7.77
C PRO A 253 18.64 6.05 6.35
N PHE A 254 19.97 6.08 6.16
CA PHE A 254 20.56 6.08 4.82
C PHE A 254 20.43 4.71 4.16
N GLU A 255 20.69 3.64 4.90
CA GLU A 255 20.45 2.27 4.45
C GLU A 255 18.97 2.06 4.09
N LEU A 256 18.06 2.63 4.88
CA LEU A 256 16.61 2.57 4.65
C LEU A 256 16.20 3.39 3.42
N ALA A 257 16.75 4.59 3.23
CA ALA A 257 16.50 5.40 2.04
C ALA A 257 16.94 4.66 0.77
N ASP A 258 18.11 4.03 0.79
CA ASP A 258 18.59 3.19 -0.32
C ASP A 258 17.76 1.92 -0.53
N TYR A 259 17.20 1.35 0.55
CA TYR A 259 16.32 0.19 0.47
C TYR A 259 14.96 0.54 -0.15
N VAL A 260 14.37 1.67 0.25
CA VAL A 260 13.11 2.20 -0.29
C VAL A 260 13.30 2.64 -1.74
N GLY A 261 14.40 3.32 -2.04
CA GLY A 261 14.75 3.85 -3.34
C GLY A 261 14.76 5.38 -3.34
N LEU A 262 15.88 5.97 -3.73
CA LEU A 262 16.08 7.43 -3.64
C LEU A 262 15.19 8.22 -4.61
N ASP A 263 14.92 7.67 -5.79
CA ASP A 263 13.93 8.22 -6.73
C ASP A 263 12.51 8.21 -6.15
N THR A 264 12.16 7.18 -5.37
CA THR A 264 10.84 7.08 -4.75
C THR A 264 10.70 8.11 -3.63
N VAL A 265 11.72 8.25 -2.78
CA VAL A 265 11.76 9.31 -1.74
C VAL A 265 11.64 10.68 -2.41
N LYS A 266 12.45 10.95 -3.44
CA LYS A 266 12.43 12.23 -4.16
C LYS A 266 11.07 12.51 -4.78
N PHE A 267 10.49 11.56 -5.51
CA PHE A 267 9.21 11.74 -6.18
C PHE A 267 8.09 12.15 -5.21
N ILE A 268 8.01 11.50 -4.06
CA ILE A 268 6.98 11.80 -3.05
C ILE A 268 7.23 13.18 -2.43
N MET A 269 8.47 13.48 -2.06
CA MET A 269 8.82 14.77 -1.45
C MET A 269 8.63 15.94 -2.42
N ASP A 270 8.96 15.77 -3.70
CA ASP A 270 8.71 16.77 -4.75
C ASP A 270 7.21 17.05 -4.90
N GLY A 271 6.38 16.01 -4.88
CA GLY A 271 4.91 16.14 -4.91
C GLY A 271 4.38 16.92 -3.69
N TRP A 272 4.87 16.63 -2.49
CA TRP A 272 4.45 17.33 -1.27
C TRP A 272 4.94 18.77 -1.23
N SER A 273 6.17 19.02 -1.70
CA SER A 273 6.73 20.36 -1.83
C SER A 273 5.95 21.19 -2.86
N ALA A 274 5.58 20.61 -4.01
CA ALA A 274 4.79 21.31 -5.01
C ALA A 274 3.39 21.68 -4.49
N ALA A 275 2.76 20.80 -3.69
CA ALA A 275 1.46 21.05 -3.08
C ALA A 275 1.53 22.02 -1.88
N ASN A 276 2.67 22.13 -1.21
CA ASN A 276 2.86 22.95 -0.01
C ASN A 276 4.25 23.63 -0.03
N PRO A 277 4.49 24.59 -0.95
CA PRO A 277 5.81 25.14 -1.21
C PRO A 277 6.43 25.86 0.00
N ASP A 278 5.59 26.43 0.86
CA ASP A 278 6.04 27.17 2.05
C ASP A 278 6.33 26.27 3.25
N ASN A 279 6.15 24.95 3.14
CA ASN A 279 6.38 24.04 4.25
C ASN A 279 7.86 23.58 4.31
N PRO A 280 8.66 24.05 5.28
CA PRO A 280 10.08 23.75 5.34
C PRO A 280 10.36 22.26 5.56
N VAL A 281 9.42 21.52 6.16
CA VAL A 281 9.54 20.07 6.34
C VAL A 281 9.66 19.35 4.99
N PHE A 282 9.00 19.88 3.96
CA PHE A 282 8.98 19.33 2.61
C PHE A 282 10.04 19.89 1.68
N ALA A 283 10.93 20.76 2.18
CA ALA A 283 12.00 21.33 1.38
C ALA A 283 12.86 20.24 0.72
N GLN A 284 13.14 20.41 -0.57
CA GLN A 284 13.94 19.48 -1.36
C GLN A 284 15.40 19.45 -0.88
N SER A 285 16.13 18.38 -1.24
CA SER A 285 17.58 18.25 -1.01
C SER A 285 18.30 18.23 -2.36
N GLU A 286 19.36 19.03 -2.48
CA GLU A 286 20.23 19.05 -3.65
C GLU A 286 21.01 17.74 -3.78
N LEU A 287 21.50 17.19 -2.67
CA LEU A 287 22.20 15.91 -2.66
C LEU A 287 21.31 14.77 -3.18
N LEU A 288 20.08 14.69 -2.68
CA LEU A 288 19.13 13.69 -3.14
C LEU A 288 18.84 13.85 -4.63
N THR A 289 18.65 15.09 -5.09
CA THR A 289 18.43 15.40 -6.50
C THR A 289 19.61 14.97 -7.37
N LYS A 290 20.84 15.21 -6.92
CA LYS A 290 22.06 14.78 -7.61
C LYS A 290 22.17 13.25 -7.70
N LEU A 291 21.96 12.53 -6.60
CA LEU A 291 22.05 11.06 -6.61
C LEU A 291 21.04 10.44 -7.58
N VAL A 292 19.80 10.94 -7.57
CA VAL A 292 18.76 10.47 -8.50
C VAL A 292 19.12 10.79 -9.95
N ALA A 293 19.64 11.99 -10.24
CA ALA A 293 20.08 12.37 -11.59
C ALA A 293 21.25 11.51 -12.10
N GLU A 294 22.12 11.04 -11.21
CA GLU A 294 23.23 10.13 -11.52
C GLU A 294 22.79 8.66 -11.66
N GLY A 295 21.50 8.34 -11.50
CA GLY A 295 20.99 6.97 -11.55
C GLY A 295 21.34 6.12 -10.32
N LYS A 296 21.81 6.76 -9.24
CA LYS A 296 22.12 6.12 -7.96
C LYS A 296 20.86 6.03 -7.11
N LEU A 297 20.02 5.04 -7.40
CA LEU A 297 18.68 4.91 -6.82
C LEU A 297 18.64 4.02 -5.57
N GLY A 298 19.79 3.67 -5.01
CA GLY A 298 19.92 2.79 -3.85
C GLY A 298 20.15 1.33 -4.24
N LYS A 299 19.64 0.42 -3.42
CA LYS A 299 19.94 -1.02 -3.52
C LYS A 299 19.52 -1.63 -4.86
N LYS A 300 18.47 -1.10 -5.49
CA LYS A 300 17.94 -1.60 -6.77
C LYS A 300 18.85 -1.32 -7.97
N THR A 301 19.73 -0.33 -7.87
CA THR A 301 20.73 0.02 -8.91
C THR A 301 22.16 -0.31 -8.47
N GLY A 302 22.35 -0.95 -7.30
CA GLY A 302 23.66 -1.27 -6.76
C GLY A 302 24.38 -0.09 -6.11
N GLU A 303 23.82 1.12 -6.14
CA GLU A 303 24.44 2.31 -5.57
C GLU A 303 23.38 3.39 -5.25
N GLY A 304 23.52 4.02 -4.09
CA GLY A 304 22.77 5.18 -3.61
C GLY A 304 23.66 6.01 -2.68
N PHE A 305 23.28 6.12 -1.41
CA PHE A 305 24.17 6.63 -0.36
C PHE A 305 25.32 5.67 -0.07
N TYR A 306 25.07 4.36 -0.20
CA TYR A 306 26.07 3.30 -0.12
C TYR A 306 26.21 2.55 -1.45
N LYS A 307 27.29 1.78 -1.58
CA LYS A 307 27.52 0.84 -2.69
C LYS A 307 27.13 -0.57 -2.26
N TYR A 308 26.37 -1.25 -3.10
CA TYR A 308 25.86 -2.60 -2.88
C TYR A 308 26.47 -3.55 -3.91
N LYS A 309 26.80 -4.76 -3.47
CA LYS A 309 27.30 -5.85 -4.32
C LYS A 309 26.19 -6.84 -4.65
#